data_AF-A0A812G3P8-F1
#
_entry.id   AF-A0A812G3P8-F1
#
_cell.length_a   1.000
_cell.length_b   1.000
_cell.length_c   1.000
_cell.angle_alpha   90.00
_cell.angle_beta   90.00
_cell.angle_gamma   90.00
#
_symmetry.space_group_name_H-M   'P 1'
#
loop_
_entity.id
_entity.type
_entity.pdbx_description
1 polymer ?
#
loop_
_entity_poly.entity_id
_entity_poly.type
_entity_poly.pdbx_seq_one_letter_code
_entity_poly.pdbx_strand_id
1 'polypeptide(L)'
;MAKSLHLILYTQVKSMYGNLFMYKVENCDGEFYCLLDVITTMPPLLALRWTEEQLIEKSLGTQKSYLDSLKLFYDFWLAKFGVSLDFTFHSNDYQDVEALVEELMSFWDYLLADKQINNVIMLPSPSAKQKDLTKKKRTAAKHCQVVCQFIDYLSNTYLNVSYRDESPIVLRRYRASVKSKLKEAKKKFSKWKKSNQKVAAYSTLRSLTSEQYQDFIRVLTPDIKKPIPIKLPDGSVQVNFEMIKENPLNPIVSYEVQMRNYLLTTLLVRYGLRIGESLLLRKQSFLPSRVDPSKVIMRVRNLEDDEFSDSKMEDARNYKPQIKTLKSYSPLASSHMGLRNISGHP
;
A
#
# COMPACT_ATOMS: atom_id res chain seq x y z
N MET A 1 15.17 23.64 -35.16
CA MET A 1 16.35 22.87 -34.69
C MET A 1 16.04 21.99 -33.46
N ALA A 2 15.40 22.51 -32.40
CA ALA A 2 15.03 21.73 -31.20
C ALA A 2 14.09 20.52 -31.45
N LYS A 3 13.11 20.64 -32.37
CA LYS A 3 12.22 19.52 -32.77
C LYS A 3 12.97 18.33 -33.38
N SER A 4 14.11 18.58 -34.03
CA SER A 4 14.89 17.54 -34.70
C SER A 4 15.79 16.80 -33.71
N LEU A 5 16.39 17.51 -32.74
CA LEU A 5 17.20 16.92 -31.68
C LEU A 5 16.39 16.02 -30.73
N HIS A 6 15.17 16.43 -30.37
CA HIS A 6 14.30 15.63 -29.50
C HIS A 6 13.80 14.34 -30.19
N LEU A 7 13.58 14.38 -31.50
CA LEU A 7 13.19 13.22 -32.31
C LEU A 7 14.37 12.26 -32.52
N ILE A 8 15.58 12.79 -32.71
CA ILE A 8 16.81 11.99 -32.87
C ILE A 8 17.16 11.25 -31.57
N LEU A 9 17.08 11.93 -30.42
CA LEU A 9 17.24 11.30 -29.10
C LEU A 9 16.20 10.20 -28.86
N TYR A 10 14.92 10.46 -29.19
CA TYR A 10 13.84 9.48 -29.04
C TYR A 10 14.04 8.23 -29.92
N THR A 11 14.54 8.41 -31.15
CA THR A 11 14.76 7.31 -32.10
C THR A 11 15.97 6.45 -31.71
N GLN A 12 17.05 7.07 -31.19
CA GLN A 12 18.20 6.34 -30.65
C GLN A 12 17.86 5.59 -29.35
N VAL A 13 17.07 6.17 -28.45
CA VAL A 13 16.71 5.54 -27.17
C VAL A 13 15.78 4.33 -27.35
N LYS A 14 14.83 4.39 -28.30
CA LYS A 14 13.95 3.26 -28.64
C LYS A 14 14.70 2.07 -29.24
N SER A 15 15.84 2.32 -29.89
CA SER A 15 16.71 1.29 -30.47
C SER A 15 17.66 0.64 -29.45
N MET A 16 18.02 1.34 -28.37
CA MET A 16 18.96 0.81 -27.36
C MET A 16 18.29 0.11 -26.18
N TYR A 17 17.03 0.43 -25.88
CA TYR A 17 16.34 -0.15 -24.73
C TYR A 17 14.96 -0.69 -25.10
N GLY A 18 14.89 -2.01 -25.30
CA GLY A 18 13.63 -2.72 -25.34
C GLY A 18 12.82 -2.46 -24.05
N ASN A 19 11.57 -2.02 -24.22
CA ASN A 19 10.61 -1.72 -23.15
C ASN A 19 11.14 -0.84 -22.01
N LEU A 20 11.50 0.40 -22.32
CA LEU A 20 11.94 1.37 -21.32
C LEU A 20 10.76 1.92 -20.49
N PHE A 21 10.68 1.55 -19.21
CA PHE A 21 9.87 2.30 -18.23
C PHE A 21 10.53 3.65 -17.97
N MET A 22 9.93 4.75 -18.43
CA MET A 22 10.53 6.08 -18.33
C MET A 22 10.36 6.72 -16.95
N TYR A 23 9.42 6.24 -16.13
CA TYR A 23 9.14 6.81 -14.81
C TYR A 23 9.26 5.79 -13.67
N LYS A 24 9.67 6.25 -12.49
CA LYS A 24 9.75 5.49 -11.23
C LYS A 24 9.06 6.21 -10.09
N VAL A 25 8.44 5.45 -9.20
CA VAL A 25 7.85 5.97 -7.95
C VAL A 25 8.85 5.69 -6.84
N GLU A 26 9.35 6.73 -6.20
CA GLU A 26 10.43 6.65 -5.22
C GLU A 26 9.99 7.20 -3.86
N ASN A 27 10.55 6.63 -2.80
CA ASN A 27 10.31 7.06 -1.43
C ASN A 27 11.42 8.03 -1.03
N CYS A 28 11.06 9.28 -0.75
CA CYS A 28 11.98 10.31 -0.29
C CYS A 28 12.09 10.22 1.23
N ASP A 29 13.11 9.49 1.69
CA ASP A 29 13.51 9.34 3.11
C ASP A 29 12.41 8.89 4.09
N GLY A 30 11.32 8.32 3.58
CA GLY A 30 10.18 7.91 4.39
C GLY A 30 9.21 9.03 4.73
N GLU A 31 9.40 10.24 4.19
CA GLU A 31 8.52 11.39 4.43
C GLU A 31 7.39 11.48 3.40
N PHE A 32 7.71 11.29 2.13
CA PHE A 32 6.74 11.29 1.04
C PHE A 32 7.20 10.43 -0.15
N TYR A 33 6.26 10.11 -1.04
CA TYR A 33 6.57 9.49 -2.33
C TYR A 33 6.54 10.52 -3.45
N CYS A 34 7.42 10.35 -4.44
CA CYS A 34 7.46 11.18 -5.64
C CYS A 34 7.51 10.33 -6.92
N LEU A 35 6.98 10.86 -8.03
CA LEU A 35 7.16 10.29 -9.36
C LEU A 35 8.34 10.97 -10.03
N LEU A 36 9.34 10.20 -10.46
CA LEU A 36 10.56 10.71 -11.09
C LEU A 36 10.72 10.14 -12.49
N ASP A 37 11.24 10.96 -13.40
CA ASP A 37 11.77 10.52 -14.68
C ASP A 37 13.10 9.80 -14.47
N VAL A 38 13.26 8.62 -15.06
CA VAL A 38 14.44 7.75 -14.88
C VAL A 38 15.69 8.33 -15.55
N ILE A 39 15.52 9.10 -16.63
CA ILE A 39 16.62 9.68 -17.41
C ILE A 39 17.10 10.96 -16.74
N THR A 40 16.20 11.88 -16.44
CA THR A 40 16.56 13.19 -15.89
C THR A 40 16.69 13.20 -14.38
N THR A 41 16.16 12.16 -13.70
CA THR A 41 16.03 12.07 -12.23
C THR A 41 15.18 13.19 -11.62
N MET A 42 14.48 13.96 -12.45
CA MET A 42 13.61 15.06 -12.03
C MET A 42 12.14 14.61 -12.02
N PRO A 43 11.31 15.15 -11.11
CA PRO A 43 9.89 14.88 -11.13
C PRO A 43 9.19 15.59 -12.30
N PRO A 44 8.22 14.95 -12.98
CA PRO A 44 7.35 15.64 -13.91
C PRO A 44 6.58 16.76 -13.19
N LEU A 45 6.53 17.96 -13.77
CA LEU A 45 5.96 19.16 -13.16
C LEU A 45 4.50 18.95 -12.71
N LEU A 46 3.66 18.37 -13.56
CA LEU A 46 2.25 18.17 -13.24
C LEU A 46 2.07 17.18 -12.08
N ALA A 47 2.85 16.10 -12.08
CA ALA A 47 2.84 15.10 -11.01
C ALA A 47 3.40 15.66 -9.69
N LEU A 48 4.44 16.49 -9.76
CA LEU A 48 5.02 17.17 -8.60
C LEU A 48 3.99 18.09 -7.93
N ARG A 49 3.37 18.99 -8.69
CA ARG A 49 2.36 19.93 -8.16
C ARG A 49 1.18 19.20 -7.52
N TRP A 50 0.72 18.11 -8.13
CA TRP A 50 -0.34 17.30 -7.53
C TRP A 50 0.13 16.60 -6.24
N THR A 51 1.40 16.21 -6.17
CA THR A 51 1.97 15.61 -4.96
C THR A 51 2.00 16.62 -3.83
N GLU A 52 2.52 17.82 -4.10
CA GLU A 52 2.62 18.92 -3.14
C GLU A 52 1.24 19.35 -2.61
N GLU A 53 0.28 19.57 -3.49
CA GLU A 53 -1.03 20.11 -3.09
C GLU A 53 -2.03 19.07 -2.59
N GLN A 54 -1.93 17.81 -3.01
CA GLN A 54 -2.97 16.81 -2.74
C GLN A 54 -2.47 15.54 -2.06
N LEU A 55 -1.20 15.15 -2.21
CA LEU A 55 -0.71 13.85 -1.72
C LEU A 55 0.09 13.95 -0.43
N ILE A 56 0.84 15.03 -0.20
CA ILE A 56 1.69 15.20 1.00
C ILE A 56 0.92 14.94 2.30
N GLU A 57 -0.33 15.42 2.40
CA GLU A 57 -1.17 15.24 3.60
C GLU A 57 -1.72 13.80 3.77
N LYS A 58 -1.60 12.95 2.76
CA LYS A 58 -2.12 11.57 2.79
C LYS A 58 -1.08 10.60 3.33
N SER A 59 -1.54 9.45 3.84
CA SER A 59 -0.63 8.38 4.26
C SER A 59 0.26 7.90 3.12
N LEU A 60 1.52 7.56 3.44
CA LEU A 60 2.54 7.09 2.50
C LEU A 60 2.07 5.96 1.58
N GLY A 61 1.35 4.97 2.12
CA GLY A 61 0.78 3.89 1.30
C GLY A 61 -0.26 4.36 0.27
N THR A 62 -0.99 5.44 0.59
CA THR A 62 -1.93 6.09 -0.33
C THR A 62 -1.18 6.88 -1.40
N GLN A 63 -0.18 7.67 -0.99
CA GLN A 63 0.69 8.43 -1.90
C GLN A 63 1.29 7.50 -2.96
N LYS A 64 1.97 6.41 -2.53
CA LYS A 64 2.53 5.39 -3.41
C LYS A 64 1.51 4.82 -4.38
N SER A 65 0.35 4.37 -3.87
CA SER A 65 -0.69 3.78 -4.73
C SER A 65 -1.25 4.78 -5.76
N TYR A 66 -1.28 6.07 -5.43
CA TYR A 66 -1.78 7.11 -6.31
C TYR A 66 -0.74 7.42 -7.39
N LEU A 67 0.53 7.58 -7.00
CA LEU A 67 1.64 7.81 -7.92
C LEU A 67 1.89 6.60 -8.84
N ASP A 68 1.71 5.38 -8.37
CA ASP A 68 1.75 4.18 -9.23
C ASP A 68 0.67 4.25 -10.32
N SER A 69 -0.50 4.81 -10.01
CA SER A 69 -1.57 4.99 -11.00
C SER A 69 -1.22 6.09 -12.00
N LEU A 70 -0.60 7.18 -11.54
CA LEU A 70 -0.10 8.22 -12.43
C LEU A 70 1.02 7.72 -13.32
N LYS A 71 1.99 6.99 -12.77
CA LYS A 71 3.06 6.36 -13.54
C LYS A 71 2.49 5.60 -14.74
N LEU A 72 1.47 4.76 -14.52
CA LEU A 72 0.84 4.00 -15.60
C LEU A 72 0.22 4.90 -16.68
N PHE A 73 -0.36 6.03 -16.28
CA PHE A 73 -0.95 6.99 -17.21
C PHE A 73 0.11 7.76 -18.00
N TYR A 74 1.21 8.13 -17.35
CA TYR A 74 2.38 8.73 -17.98
C TYR A 74 3.04 7.78 -18.98
N ASP A 75 3.23 6.51 -18.60
CA ASP A 75 3.75 5.46 -19.48
C ASP A 75 2.81 5.26 -20.68
N PHE A 76 1.50 5.23 -20.46
CA PHE A 76 0.48 5.16 -21.53
C PHE A 76 0.58 6.34 -22.49
N TRP A 77 0.64 7.57 -21.96
CA TRP A 77 0.69 8.79 -22.75
C TRP A 77 1.91 8.80 -23.66
N LEU A 78 3.08 8.51 -23.09
CA LEU A 78 4.33 8.42 -23.82
C LEU A 78 4.29 7.32 -24.88
N ALA A 79 3.72 6.15 -24.56
CA ALA A 79 3.62 5.05 -25.50
C ALA A 79 2.68 5.37 -26.67
N LYS A 80 1.58 6.09 -26.43
CA LYS A 80 0.60 6.46 -27.46
C LYS A 80 1.04 7.63 -28.34
N PHE A 81 1.52 8.71 -27.73
CA PHE A 81 1.80 9.97 -28.43
C PHE A 81 3.29 10.16 -28.75
N GLY A 82 4.18 9.36 -28.18
CA GLY A 82 5.63 9.48 -28.38
C GLY A 82 6.27 10.69 -27.72
N VAL A 83 5.51 11.46 -26.95
CA VAL A 83 5.94 12.68 -26.24
C VAL A 83 5.52 12.60 -24.77
N SER A 84 6.20 13.31 -23.88
CA SER A 84 5.80 13.36 -22.47
C SER A 84 4.50 14.14 -22.29
N LEU A 85 3.75 13.78 -21.25
CA LEU A 85 2.51 14.46 -20.90
C LEU A 85 2.76 15.95 -20.63
N ASP A 86 3.75 16.26 -19.79
CA ASP A 86 4.14 17.61 -19.45
C ASP A 86 4.55 18.43 -20.67
N PHE A 87 5.30 17.86 -21.62
CA PHE A 87 5.64 18.55 -22.86
C PHE A 87 4.40 18.88 -23.70
N THR A 88 3.44 17.94 -23.78
CA THR A 88 2.19 18.15 -24.53
C THR A 88 1.37 19.27 -23.89
N PHE A 89 1.27 19.25 -22.57
CA PHE A 89 0.54 20.25 -21.81
C PHE A 89 1.19 21.63 -21.88
N HIS A 90 2.51 21.70 -21.75
CA HIS A 90 3.27 22.94 -21.92
C HIS A 90 3.14 23.49 -23.34
N SER A 91 3.19 22.63 -24.37
CA SER A 91 3.09 23.06 -25.77
C SER A 91 1.71 23.65 -26.13
N ASN A 92 0.69 23.28 -25.36
CA ASN A 92 -0.68 23.79 -25.49
C ASN A 92 -1.01 24.85 -24.42
N ASP A 93 -0.01 25.47 -23.80
CA ASP A 93 -0.15 26.49 -22.75
C ASP A 93 -1.08 26.08 -21.59
N TYR A 94 -1.07 24.78 -21.23
CA TYR A 94 -1.90 24.19 -20.17
C TYR A 94 -3.41 24.33 -20.40
N GLN A 95 -3.83 24.56 -21.64
CA GLN A 95 -5.21 24.87 -21.97
C GLN A 95 -6.04 23.58 -22.12
N ASP A 96 -5.53 22.55 -22.78
CA ASP A 96 -6.36 21.42 -23.21
C ASP A 96 -6.47 20.27 -22.19
N VAL A 97 -7.18 20.53 -21.09
CA VAL A 97 -7.51 19.49 -20.08
C VAL A 97 -8.52 18.49 -20.60
N GLU A 98 -9.34 18.88 -21.57
CA GLU A 98 -10.40 18.03 -22.12
C GLU A 98 -9.84 16.84 -22.90
N ALA A 99 -8.74 17.02 -23.65
CA ALA A 99 -8.03 15.93 -24.31
C ALA A 99 -7.65 14.78 -23.35
N LEU A 100 -7.30 15.09 -22.09
CA LEU A 100 -7.00 14.06 -21.09
C LEU A 100 -8.22 13.23 -20.73
N VAL A 101 -9.40 13.85 -20.69
CA VAL A 101 -10.66 13.16 -20.38
C VAL A 101 -11.03 12.19 -21.51
N GLU A 102 -10.82 12.61 -22.76
CA GLU A 102 -11.11 11.79 -23.94
C GLU A 102 -10.23 10.53 -24.00
N GLU A 103 -9.01 10.62 -23.48
CA GLU A 103 -8.06 9.51 -23.45
C GLU A 103 -8.28 8.50 -22.31
N LEU A 104 -9.23 8.73 -21.40
CA LEU A 104 -9.49 7.83 -20.28
C LEU A 104 -9.95 6.43 -20.71
N MET A 105 -10.70 6.31 -21.81
CA MET A 105 -11.14 5.02 -22.32
C MET A 105 -9.99 4.25 -22.99
N SER A 106 -9.18 4.95 -23.80
CA SER A 106 -7.96 4.39 -24.37
C SER A 106 -7.00 3.89 -23.29
N PHE A 107 -6.84 4.66 -22.21
CA PHE A 107 -6.04 4.27 -21.06
C PHE A 107 -6.59 3.02 -20.37
N TRP A 108 -7.91 2.94 -20.20
CA TRP A 108 -8.56 1.75 -19.65
C TRP A 108 -8.27 0.51 -20.51
N ASP A 109 -8.38 0.63 -21.83
CA ASP A 109 -8.10 -0.49 -22.75
C ASP A 109 -6.63 -0.90 -22.70
N TYR A 110 -5.71 0.07 -22.62
CA TYR A 110 -4.28 -0.17 -22.40
C TYR A 110 -4.00 -0.96 -21.12
N LEU A 111 -4.68 -0.64 -20.01
CA LEU A 111 -4.54 -1.40 -18.76
C LEU A 111 -5.07 -2.83 -18.88
N LEU A 112 -6.12 -3.05 -19.67
CA LEU A 112 -6.67 -4.40 -19.90
C LEU A 112 -5.83 -5.23 -20.87
N ALA A 113 -5.14 -4.59 -21.80
CA ALA A 113 -4.21 -5.21 -22.75
C ALA A 113 -2.80 -5.44 -22.15
N ASP A 114 -2.68 -5.53 -20.82
CA ASP A 114 -1.41 -5.73 -20.11
C ASP A 114 -0.33 -4.72 -20.50
N LYS A 115 -0.73 -3.45 -20.70
CA LYS A 115 0.16 -2.32 -21.05
C LYS A 115 0.78 -2.44 -22.43
N GLN A 116 0.12 -3.16 -23.34
CA GLN A 116 0.47 -3.20 -24.75
C GLN A 116 -0.52 -2.36 -25.54
N ILE A 117 -0.02 -1.52 -26.46
CA ILE A 117 -0.87 -0.82 -27.42
C ILE A 117 -1.07 -1.77 -28.61
N ASN A 118 -2.07 -2.64 -28.51
CA ASN A 118 -2.42 -3.58 -29.57
C ASN A 118 -3.71 -3.14 -30.27
N ASN A 119 -3.69 -3.04 -31.60
CA ASN A 119 -4.89 -2.82 -32.43
C ASN A 119 -5.75 -4.09 -32.60
N VAL A 120 -5.46 -5.16 -31.87
CA VAL A 120 -6.08 -6.48 -32.04
C VAL A 120 -6.99 -6.76 -30.85
N ILE A 121 -8.29 -6.84 -31.12
CA ILE A 121 -9.31 -7.22 -30.15
C ILE A 121 -9.11 -8.71 -29.82
N MET A 122 -8.62 -9.01 -28.62
CA MET A 122 -8.55 -10.40 -28.15
C MET A 122 -9.96 -10.94 -27.85
N LEU A 123 -10.34 -12.02 -28.54
CA LEU A 123 -11.60 -12.72 -28.32
C LEU A 123 -11.63 -13.37 -26.92
N PRO A 124 -12.78 -13.36 -26.21
CA PRO A 124 -12.89 -13.96 -24.89
C PRO A 124 -12.69 -15.49 -24.97
N SER A 125 -11.81 -16.03 -24.12
CA SER A 125 -11.54 -17.47 -23.97
C SER A 125 -12.10 -18.00 -22.63
N PRO A 126 -12.39 -19.31 -22.49
CA PRO A 126 -13.41 -19.81 -21.56
C PRO A 126 -13.05 -19.64 -20.07
N SER A 127 -14.08 -19.28 -19.29
CA SER A 127 -14.30 -19.36 -17.83
C SER A 127 -13.17 -19.04 -16.84
N ALA A 128 -11.99 -19.68 -16.90
CA ALA A 128 -10.88 -19.39 -15.98
C ALA A 128 -10.31 -17.98 -16.20
N LYS A 129 -10.20 -17.55 -17.47
CA LYS A 129 -9.77 -16.19 -17.84
C LYS A 129 -10.76 -15.11 -17.36
N GLN A 130 -12.04 -15.44 -17.14
CA GLN A 130 -13.05 -14.44 -16.75
C GLN A 130 -12.89 -13.95 -15.30
N LYS A 131 -12.48 -14.82 -14.36
CA LYS A 131 -12.19 -14.40 -12.97
C LYS A 131 -10.97 -13.49 -12.92
N ASP A 132 -9.92 -13.82 -13.67
CA ASP A 132 -8.73 -12.98 -13.76
C ASP A 132 -9.02 -11.66 -14.48
N LEU A 133 -9.82 -11.68 -15.54
CA LEU A 133 -10.27 -10.47 -16.22
C LEU A 133 -11.09 -9.55 -15.30
N THR A 134 -11.93 -10.10 -14.43
CA THR A 134 -12.72 -9.31 -13.47
C THR A 134 -11.82 -8.66 -12.42
N LYS A 135 -10.82 -9.39 -11.90
CA LYS A 135 -9.79 -8.83 -11.00
C LYS A 135 -8.99 -7.73 -11.70
N LYS A 136 -8.54 -7.97 -12.94
CA LYS A 136 -7.83 -6.98 -13.77
C LYS A 136 -8.68 -5.71 -13.96
N LYS A 137 -9.95 -5.85 -14.35
CA LYS A 137 -10.90 -4.72 -14.50
C LYS A 137 -11.06 -3.93 -13.20
N ARG A 138 -11.11 -4.59 -12.04
CA ARG A 138 -11.20 -3.90 -10.74
C ARG A 138 -9.94 -3.09 -10.44
N THR A 139 -8.76 -3.66 -10.69
CA THR A 139 -7.48 -2.95 -10.51
C THR A 139 -7.35 -1.78 -11.49
N ALA A 140 -7.68 -1.99 -12.77
CA ALA A 140 -7.71 -0.93 -13.77
C ALA A 140 -8.68 0.20 -13.37
N ALA A 141 -9.87 -0.13 -12.86
CA ALA A 141 -10.83 0.86 -12.39
C ALA A 141 -10.31 1.72 -11.24
N LYS A 142 -9.49 1.14 -10.35
CA LYS A 142 -8.83 1.90 -9.28
C LYS A 142 -7.85 2.90 -9.89
N HIS A 143 -7.00 2.48 -10.83
CA HIS A 143 -6.05 3.37 -11.50
C HIS A 143 -6.76 4.50 -12.26
N CYS A 144 -7.77 4.18 -13.08
CA CYS A 144 -8.54 5.20 -13.81
C CYS A 144 -9.23 6.19 -12.86
N GLN A 145 -9.72 5.75 -11.70
CA GLN A 145 -10.31 6.67 -10.71
C GLN A 145 -9.31 7.63 -10.08
N VAL A 146 -8.06 7.21 -9.92
CA VAL A 146 -6.97 8.09 -9.46
C VAL A 146 -6.63 9.07 -10.56
N VAL A 147 -6.49 8.62 -11.81
CA VAL A 147 -6.26 9.51 -12.96
C VAL A 147 -7.40 10.52 -13.12
N CYS A 148 -8.66 10.13 -12.89
CA CYS A 148 -9.75 11.10 -12.87
C CYS A 148 -9.58 12.18 -11.78
N GLN A 149 -9.09 11.83 -10.59
CA GLN A 149 -8.82 12.82 -9.53
C GLN A 149 -7.70 13.78 -9.94
N PHE A 150 -6.68 13.27 -10.61
CA PHE A 150 -5.60 14.08 -11.16
C PHE A 150 -6.09 15.04 -12.26
N ILE A 151 -6.91 14.57 -13.21
CA ILE A 151 -7.49 15.45 -14.24
C ILE A 151 -8.42 16.50 -13.62
N ASP A 152 -9.21 16.14 -12.61
CA ASP A 152 -10.05 17.11 -11.88
C ASP A 152 -9.20 18.19 -11.20
N TYR A 153 -8.06 17.79 -10.60
CA TYR A 153 -7.08 18.73 -10.06
C TYR A 153 -6.55 19.68 -11.15
N LEU A 154 -6.04 19.14 -12.27
CA LEU A 154 -5.54 19.96 -13.38
C LEU A 154 -6.62 20.94 -13.91
N SER A 155 -7.87 20.49 -14.01
CA SER A 155 -9.01 21.31 -14.41
C SER A 155 -9.25 22.49 -13.46
N ASN A 156 -9.09 22.28 -12.15
CA ASN A 156 -9.26 23.36 -11.17
C ASN A 156 -8.06 24.32 -11.15
N THR A 157 -6.85 23.79 -11.36
CA THR A 157 -5.60 24.55 -11.32
C THR A 157 -5.39 25.40 -12.57
N TYR A 158 -5.57 24.86 -13.77
CA TYR A 158 -5.18 25.54 -15.02
C TYR A 158 -6.34 26.23 -15.76
N LEU A 159 -7.61 25.87 -15.51
CA LEU A 159 -8.74 26.54 -16.18
C LEU A 159 -9.19 27.80 -15.43
N ASN A 160 -8.27 28.63 -14.94
CA ASN A 160 -8.57 29.84 -14.18
C ASN A 160 -8.02 31.10 -14.85
N VAL A 161 -8.44 32.27 -14.35
CA VAL A 161 -8.05 33.58 -14.92
C VAL A 161 -6.54 33.83 -14.82
N SER A 162 -5.85 33.16 -13.89
CA SER A 162 -4.40 33.27 -13.74
C SER A 162 -3.62 32.56 -14.86
N TYR A 163 -4.25 31.64 -15.59
CA TYR A 163 -3.62 30.86 -16.67
C TYR A 163 -4.28 31.07 -18.04
N ARG A 164 -5.44 31.74 -18.10
CA ARG A 164 -6.15 32.05 -19.35
C ARG A 164 -6.78 33.43 -19.31
N ASP A 165 -6.55 34.19 -20.37
CA ASP A 165 -7.17 35.50 -20.63
C ASP A 165 -8.61 35.34 -21.18
N GLU A 166 -9.45 34.62 -20.44
CA GLU A 166 -10.86 34.43 -20.76
C GLU A 166 -11.76 34.96 -19.62
N SER A 167 -13.01 35.27 -19.96
CA SER A 167 -13.99 35.67 -18.96
C SER A 167 -14.18 34.55 -17.92
N PRO A 168 -14.27 34.87 -16.61
CA PRO A 168 -14.52 33.89 -15.55
C PRO A 168 -15.75 33.01 -15.80
N ILE A 169 -16.76 33.55 -16.51
CA ILE A 169 -17.99 32.83 -16.84
C ILE A 169 -17.72 31.73 -17.87
N VAL A 170 -16.91 32.02 -18.89
CA VAL A 170 -16.54 31.04 -19.94
C VAL A 170 -15.70 29.93 -19.32
N LEU A 171 -14.70 30.28 -18.52
CA LEU A 171 -13.87 29.31 -17.80
C LEU A 171 -14.68 28.42 -16.84
N ARG A 172 -15.67 29.00 -16.14
CA ARG A 172 -16.56 28.23 -15.27
C ARG A 172 -17.43 27.26 -16.05
N ARG A 173 -17.96 27.67 -17.20
CA ARG A 173 -18.72 26.78 -18.12
C ARG A 173 -17.82 25.67 -18.66
N TYR A 174 -16.60 26.00 -19.04
CA TYR A 174 -15.64 25.01 -19.55
C TYR A 174 -15.26 23.98 -18.48
N ARG A 175 -14.93 24.42 -17.26
CA ARG A 175 -14.74 23.52 -16.10
C ARG A 175 -15.94 22.64 -15.83
N ALA A 176 -17.16 23.19 -15.91
CA ALA A 176 -18.38 22.41 -15.71
C ALA A 176 -18.55 21.33 -16.79
N SER A 177 -18.22 21.63 -18.04
CA SER A 177 -18.20 20.65 -19.14
C SER A 177 -17.21 19.52 -18.87
N VAL A 178 -15.95 19.86 -18.58
CA VAL A 178 -14.89 18.89 -18.26
C VAL A 178 -15.29 18.02 -17.06
N LYS A 179 -15.80 18.62 -15.98
CA LYS A 179 -16.28 17.88 -14.80
C LYS A 179 -17.45 16.95 -15.12
N SER A 180 -18.34 17.35 -16.03
CA SER A 180 -19.46 16.51 -16.46
C SER A 180 -18.96 15.28 -17.24
N LYS A 181 -18.11 15.48 -18.24
CA LYS A 181 -17.48 14.40 -19.02
C LYS A 181 -16.68 13.45 -18.11
N LEU A 182 -15.91 14.01 -17.19
CA LEU A 182 -15.13 13.24 -16.22
C LEU A 182 -16.02 12.41 -15.28
N LYS A 183 -17.14 12.97 -14.82
CA LYS A 183 -18.13 12.25 -14.00
C LYS A 183 -18.75 11.09 -14.77
N GLU A 184 -19.00 11.25 -16.07
CA GLU A 184 -19.47 10.16 -16.93
C GLU A 184 -18.43 9.04 -17.06
N ALA A 185 -17.17 9.39 -17.36
CA ALA A 185 -16.07 8.42 -17.41
C ALA A 185 -15.91 7.68 -16.08
N LYS A 186 -15.93 8.41 -14.96
CA LYS A 186 -15.85 7.85 -13.61
C LYS A 186 -16.99 6.88 -13.30
N LYS A 187 -18.21 7.13 -13.81
CA LYS A 187 -19.36 6.20 -13.69
C LYS A 187 -19.13 4.90 -14.46
N LYS A 188 -18.43 4.92 -15.59
CA LYS A 188 -18.10 3.70 -16.35
C LYS A 188 -17.17 2.80 -15.53
N PHE A 189 -16.21 3.38 -14.83
CA PHE A 189 -15.28 2.63 -13.97
C PHE A 189 -15.89 2.21 -12.62
N SER A 190 -16.81 2.98 -12.06
CA SER A 190 -17.41 2.69 -10.74
C SER A 190 -18.21 1.39 -10.71
N LYS A 191 -18.70 0.92 -11.87
CA LYS A 191 -19.37 -0.39 -12.02
C LYS A 191 -18.50 -1.55 -11.55
N TRP A 192 -17.18 -1.43 -11.70
CA TRP A 192 -16.21 -2.47 -11.31
C TRP A 192 -15.71 -2.31 -9.86
N LYS A 193 -16.18 -1.29 -9.14
CA LYS A 193 -15.85 -1.06 -7.71
C LYS A 193 -16.72 -1.91 -6.78
N LYS A 194 -17.98 -2.13 -7.14
CA LYS A 194 -18.88 -3.00 -6.37
C LYS A 194 -18.44 -4.45 -6.58
N SER A 195 -18.18 -5.16 -5.50
CA SER A 195 -17.95 -6.61 -5.51
C SER A 195 -19.23 -7.31 -5.95
N ASN A 196 -19.49 -7.35 -7.26
CA ASN A 196 -20.55 -8.17 -7.83
C ASN A 196 -20.10 -9.63 -7.81
N GLN A 197 -20.19 -10.25 -6.66
CA GLN A 197 -20.29 -11.71 -6.57
C GLN A 197 -20.99 -12.08 -5.27
N LYS A 198 -22.18 -12.68 -5.41
CA LYS A 198 -22.63 -13.73 -4.50
C LYS A 198 -21.42 -14.67 -4.35
N VAL A 199 -20.90 -14.72 -3.14
CA VAL A 199 -19.59 -15.24 -2.87
C VAL A 199 -19.57 -16.71 -3.29
N ALA A 200 -18.70 -17.07 -4.25
CA ALA A 200 -18.59 -18.46 -4.70
C ALA A 200 -18.19 -19.36 -3.52
N ALA A 201 -18.70 -20.60 -3.51
CA ALA A 201 -18.51 -21.58 -2.42
C ALA A 201 -17.04 -21.81 -2.00
N TYR A 202 -16.06 -21.50 -2.86
CA TYR A 202 -14.62 -21.57 -2.56
C TYR A 202 -14.06 -20.39 -1.72
N SER A 203 -14.90 -19.43 -1.33
CA SER A 203 -14.52 -18.40 -0.35
C SER A 203 -14.52 -18.88 1.09
N THR A 204 -14.94 -20.12 1.34
CA THR A 204 -14.87 -20.77 2.64
C THR A 204 -13.43 -20.89 3.15
N LEU A 205 -12.42 -20.71 2.27
CA LEU A 205 -11.00 -20.60 2.62
C LEU A 205 -10.56 -19.21 3.09
N ARG A 206 -11.47 -18.22 3.19
CA ARG A 206 -11.12 -16.86 3.63
C ARG A 206 -10.88 -16.78 5.15
N SER A 207 -11.34 -17.79 5.88
CA SER A 207 -11.17 -17.92 7.33
C SER A 207 -10.86 -19.38 7.66
N LEU A 208 -10.11 -19.62 8.72
CA LEU A 208 -9.86 -20.97 9.22
C LEU A 208 -11.14 -21.50 9.90
N THR A 209 -11.47 -22.77 9.66
CA THR A 209 -12.45 -23.48 10.51
C THR A 209 -11.86 -23.68 11.91
N SER A 210 -12.71 -24.02 12.89
CA SER A 210 -12.25 -24.30 14.26
C SER A 210 -11.19 -25.40 14.30
N GLU A 211 -11.38 -26.47 13.52
CA GLU A 211 -10.43 -27.59 13.40
C GLU A 211 -9.12 -27.15 12.77
N GLN A 212 -9.17 -26.42 11.66
CA GLN A 212 -7.98 -25.88 10.99
C GLN A 212 -7.21 -24.92 11.91
N TYR A 213 -7.90 -24.14 12.74
CA TYR A 213 -7.27 -23.29 13.73
C TYR A 213 -6.56 -24.10 14.82
N GLN A 214 -7.18 -25.17 15.32
CA GLN A 214 -6.55 -26.05 16.30
C GLN A 214 -5.27 -26.68 15.74
N ASP A 215 -5.32 -27.20 14.51
CA ASP A 215 -4.15 -27.79 13.87
C ASP A 215 -3.06 -26.75 13.58
N PHE A 216 -3.44 -25.56 13.13
CA PHE A 216 -2.51 -24.45 12.92
C PHE A 216 -1.78 -24.05 14.21
N ILE A 217 -2.50 -23.93 15.33
CA ILE A 217 -1.90 -23.60 16.63
C ILE A 217 -1.03 -24.75 17.15
N ARG A 218 -1.42 -26.01 16.93
CA ARG A 218 -0.63 -27.20 17.31
C ARG A 218 0.74 -27.22 16.62
N VAL A 219 0.78 -26.91 15.32
CA VAL A 219 2.03 -26.80 14.54
C VAL A 219 2.93 -25.70 15.11
N LEU A 220 2.36 -24.56 15.49
CA LEU A 220 3.12 -23.42 16.00
C LEU A 220 3.46 -23.48 17.49
N THR A 221 2.90 -24.45 18.22
CA THR A 221 3.18 -24.59 19.65
C THR A 221 4.69 -24.82 19.85
N PRO A 222 5.35 -24.05 20.73
CA PRO A 222 6.78 -24.19 20.97
C PRO A 222 7.07 -25.44 21.80
N ASP A 223 8.34 -25.84 21.84
CA ASP A 223 8.82 -26.88 22.72
C ASP A 223 8.57 -26.54 24.21
N ILE A 224 8.54 -27.54 25.06
CA ILE A 224 8.40 -27.33 26.50
C ILE A 224 9.79 -27.30 27.11
N LYS A 225 10.23 -26.11 27.54
CA LYS A 225 11.43 -25.90 28.34
C LYS A 225 11.08 -25.52 29.77
N LYS A 226 11.89 -25.96 30.74
CA LYS A 226 11.78 -25.56 32.15
C LYS A 226 12.99 -24.74 32.57
N PRO A 227 12.78 -23.63 33.30
CA PRO A 227 13.87 -22.85 33.86
C PRO A 227 14.53 -23.63 35.02
N ILE A 228 15.84 -23.69 34.99
CA ILE A 228 16.69 -24.23 36.05
C ILE A 228 17.59 -23.11 36.55
N PRO A 229 17.47 -22.71 37.83
CA PRO A 229 18.37 -21.74 38.42
C PRO A 229 19.73 -22.37 38.66
N ILE A 230 20.75 -21.85 38.00
CA ILE A 230 22.16 -22.15 38.23
C ILE A 230 22.70 -21.04 39.13
N LYS A 231 23.15 -21.41 40.33
CA LYS A 231 23.87 -20.47 41.21
C LYS A 231 25.31 -20.36 40.72
N LEU A 232 25.69 -19.17 40.31
CA LEU A 232 27.06 -18.86 39.93
C LEU A 232 27.95 -18.69 41.18
N PRO A 233 29.28 -18.84 41.05
CA PRO A 233 30.22 -18.73 42.16
C PRO A 233 30.22 -17.35 42.85
N ASP A 234 29.73 -16.32 42.16
CA ASP A 234 29.59 -14.94 42.64
C ASP A 234 28.29 -14.70 43.42
N GLY A 235 27.44 -15.73 43.59
CA GLY A 235 26.15 -15.65 44.26
C GLY A 235 24.99 -15.20 43.36
N SER A 236 25.25 -14.87 42.08
CA SER A 236 24.20 -14.55 41.12
C SER A 236 23.47 -15.80 40.65
N VAL A 237 22.19 -15.67 40.29
CA VAL A 237 21.36 -16.79 39.78
C VAL A 237 21.16 -16.60 38.29
N GLN A 238 21.76 -17.49 37.49
CA GLN A 238 21.51 -17.56 36.06
C GLN A 238 20.44 -18.61 35.78
N VAL A 239 19.46 -18.29 34.93
CA VAL A 239 18.44 -19.26 34.52
C VAL A 239 18.89 -19.94 33.24
N ASN A 240 19.15 -21.24 33.31
CA ASN A 240 19.30 -22.08 32.12
C ASN A 240 17.95 -22.76 31.80
N PHE A 241 17.74 -23.16 30.56
CA PHE A 241 16.51 -23.81 30.14
C PHE A 241 16.78 -25.24 29.70
N GLU A 242 16.23 -26.21 30.43
CA GLU A 242 16.29 -27.62 30.05
C GLU A 242 15.07 -28.00 29.21
N MET A 243 15.31 -28.76 28.14
CA MET A 243 14.28 -29.31 27.28
C MET A 243 13.56 -30.46 27.98
N ILE A 244 12.26 -30.32 28.18
CA ILE A 244 11.40 -31.39 28.72
C ILE A 244 10.78 -32.18 27.58
N LYS A 245 10.29 -31.49 26.54
CA LYS A 245 9.55 -32.11 25.46
C LYS A 245 9.64 -31.29 24.18
N GLU A 246 9.93 -31.96 23.08
CA GLU A 246 9.90 -31.38 21.74
C GLU A 246 8.50 -31.47 21.12
N ASN A 247 8.16 -30.47 20.30
CA ASN A 247 7.01 -30.51 19.40
C ASN A 247 7.48 -30.96 18.01
N PRO A 248 7.24 -32.23 17.63
CA PRO A 248 7.70 -32.76 16.34
C PRO A 248 7.00 -32.12 15.14
N LEU A 249 5.90 -31.40 15.36
CA LEU A 249 5.16 -30.71 14.31
C LEU A 249 5.71 -29.31 14.02
N ASN A 250 6.51 -28.73 14.92
CA ASN A 250 7.05 -27.39 14.74
C ASN A 250 8.32 -27.45 13.88
N PRO A 251 8.32 -26.89 12.66
CA PRO A 251 9.48 -26.99 11.76
C PRO A 251 10.65 -26.08 12.16
N ILE A 252 10.45 -25.21 13.16
CA ILE A 252 11.45 -24.24 13.60
C ILE A 252 12.31 -24.88 14.68
N VAL A 253 13.63 -24.92 14.48
CA VAL A 253 14.56 -25.57 15.42
C VAL A 253 14.87 -24.70 16.66
N SER A 254 14.88 -23.36 16.51
CA SER A 254 15.21 -22.46 17.63
C SER A 254 13.99 -22.18 18.50
N TYR A 255 14.07 -22.58 19.78
CA TYR A 255 13.03 -22.33 20.79
C TYR A 255 12.64 -20.86 20.92
N GLU A 256 13.60 -19.94 20.88
CA GLU A 256 13.32 -18.50 20.97
C GLU A 256 12.47 -18.02 19.79
N VAL A 257 12.78 -18.51 18.59
CA VAL A 257 12.05 -18.21 17.36
C VAL A 257 10.66 -18.86 17.39
N GLN A 258 10.53 -20.10 17.88
CA GLN A 258 9.25 -20.76 18.09
C GLN A 258 8.37 -19.94 19.05
N MET A 259 8.88 -19.57 20.22
CA MET A 259 8.17 -18.77 21.22
C MET A 259 7.72 -17.41 20.65
N ARG A 260 8.62 -16.70 19.97
CA ARG A 260 8.29 -15.43 19.31
C ARG A 260 7.17 -15.58 18.30
N ASN A 261 7.27 -16.56 17.41
CA ASN A 261 6.28 -16.77 16.35
C ASN A 261 4.94 -17.24 16.92
N TYR A 262 4.96 -18.10 17.94
CA TYR A 262 3.77 -18.55 18.65
C TYR A 262 3.03 -17.38 19.31
N LEU A 263 3.75 -16.52 20.04
CA LEU A 263 3.17 -15.35 20.69
C LEU A 263 2.59 -14.36 19.66
N LEU A 264 3.35 -14.01 18.62
CA LEU A 264 2.89 -13.11 17.56
C LEU A 264 1.64 -13.66 16.86
N THR A 265 1.63 -14.95 16.52
CA THR A 265 0.50 -15.57 15.84
C THR A 265 -0.72 -15.67 16.73
N THR A 266 -0.52 -16.00 18.01
CA THR A 266 -1.60 -16.00 19.00
C THR A 266 -2.22 -14.61 19.13
N LEU A 267 -1.41 -13.56 19.15
CA LEU A 267 -1.88 -12.18 19.21
C LEU A 267 -2.66 -11.77 17.95
N LEU A 268 -2.16 -12.13 16.76
CA LEU A 268 -2.83 -11.90 15.48
C LEU A 268 -4.22 -12.57 15.42
N VAL A 269 -4.30 -13.85 15.79
CA VAL A 269 -5.52 -14.63 15.61
C VAL A 269 -6.54 -14.38 16.73
N ARG A 270 -6.10 -14.34 18.00
CA ARG A 270 -7.03 -14.18 19.14
C ARG A 270 -7.57 -12.77 19.27
N TYR A 271 -6.80 -11.75 18.91
CA TYR A 271 -7.19 -10.35 19.06
C TYR A 271 -7.47 -9.65 17.72
N GLY A 272 -7.33 -10.37 16.60
CA GLY A 272 -7.59 -9.83 15.27
C GLY A 272 -6.66 -8.68 14.86
N LEU A 273 -5.47 -8.62 15.48
CA LEU A 273 -4.48 -7.61 15.16
C LEU A 273 -4.04 -7.73 13.71
N ARG A 274 -3.75 -6.59 13.07
CA ARG A 274 -3.05 -6.59 11.79
C ARG A 274 -1.56 -6.85 12.02
N ILE A 275 -0.89 -7.44 11.03
CA ILE A 275 0.56 -7.69 11.06
C ILE A 275 1.33 -6.40 11.42
N GLY A 276 0.98 -5.26 10.81
CA GLY A 276 1.61 -3.98 11.12
C GLY A 276 1.42 -3.51 12.57
N GLU A 277 0.25 -3.79 13.16
CA GLU A 277 -0.04 -3.45 14.57
C GLU A 277 0.73 -4.36 15.53
N SER A 278 0.79 -5.67 15.25
CA SER A 278 1.55 -6.63 16.05
C SER A 278 3.04 -6.34 16.06
N LEU A 279 3.58 -5.85 14.93
CA LEU A 279 4.99 -5.47 14.81
C LEU A 279 5.34 -4.18 15.55
N LEU A 280 4.35 -3.42 16.04
CA LEU A 280 4.52 -2.19 16.80
C LEU A 280 4.31 -2.39 18.31
N LEU A 281 3.98 -3.61 18.74
CA LEU A 281 3.81 -3.92 20.15
C LEU A 281 5.15 -3.81 20.91
N ARG A 282 5.12 -3.10 22.03
CA ARG A 282 6.24 -2.96 22.97
C ARG A 282 5.86 -3.49 24.34
N LYS A 283 6.82 -3.58 25.27
CA LYS A 283 6.53 -3.98 26.67
C LYS A 283 5.50 -3.04 27.31
N GLN A 284 5.59 -1.73 27.05
CA GLN A 284 4.66 -0.71 27.54
C GLN A 284 3.29 -0.72 26.83
N SER A 285 3.11 -1.54 25.78
CA SER A 285 1.79 -1.76 25.17
C SER A 285 0.86 -2.56 26.09
N PHE A 286 1.40 -3.29 27.05
CA PHE A 286 0.63 -4.12 27.97
C PHE A 286 0.54 -3.43 29.33
N LEU A 287 -0.63 -2.90 29.67
CA LEU A 287 -0.87 -2.15 30.90
C LEU A 287 -1.85 -2.90 31.78
N PRO A 288 -1.66 -2.96 33.11
CA PRO A 288 -2.68 -3.50 34.00
C PRO A 288 -3.96 -2.66 33.88
N SER A 289 -5.11 -3.33 33.89
CA SER A 289 -6.40 -2.64 33.87
C SER A 289 -6.60 -1.90 35.20
N ARG A 290 -7.01 -0.64 35.12
CA ARG A 290 -7.31 0.20 36.29
C ARG A 290 -8.53 -0.29 37.07
N VAL A 291 -9.41 -1.06 36.43
CA VAL A 291 -10.68 -1.54 37.01
C VAL A 291 -10.51 -2.94 37.62
N ASP A 292 -9.57 -3.72 37.08
CA ASP A 292 -9.35 -5.11 37.51
C ASP A 292 -7.86 -5.46 37.37
N PRO A 293 -7.10 -5.49 38.48
CA PRO A 293 -5.67 -5.78 38.46
C PRO A 293 -5.31 -7.15 37.85
N SER A 294 -6.26 -8.07 37.74
CA SER A 294 -6.06 -9.38 37.10
C SER A 294 -6.09 -9.34 35.57
N LYS A 295 -6.51 -8.21 34.98
CA LYS A 295 -6.64 -8.01 33.52
C LYS A 295 -5.56 -7.08 32.98
N VAL A 296 -5.16 -7.34 31.75
CA VAL A 296 -4.18 -6.52 31.02
C VAL A 296 -4.85 -5.88 29.81
N ILE A 297 -4.59 -4.62 29.57
CA ILE A 297 -5.05 -3.86 28.41
C ILE A 297 -3.89 -3.78 27.41
N MET A 298 -4.17 -4.09 26.15
CA MET A 298 -3.21 -3.94 25.07
C MET A 298 -3.49 -2.63 24.31
N ARG A 299 -2.48 -1.77 24.23
CA ARG A 299 -2.51 -0.50 23.51
C ARG A 299 -1.48 -0.50 22.39
N VAL A 300 -1.95 -0.32 21.16
CA VAL A 300 -1.07 -0.19 19.99
C VAL A 300 -0.97 1.30 19.62
N ARG A 301 0.26 1.80 19.48
CA ARG A 301 0.58 3.19 19.13
C ARG A 301 1.65 3.23 18.04
N ASN A 302 1.68 4.31 17.26
CA ASN A 302 2.75 4.56 16.30
C ASN A 302 4.05 4.91 17.02
N LEU A 303 5.18 4.79 16.30
CA LEU A 303 6.52 5.04 16.85
C LEU A 303 6.79 6.53 17.14
N GLU A 304 6.00 7.44 16.58
CA GLU A 304 6.13 8.90 16.70
C GLU A 304 5.46 9.50 17.95
N ASP A 305 4.76 8.70 18.76
CA ASP A 305 4.21 9.15 20.05
C ASP A 305 5.36 9.22 21.09
N ASP A 306 6.11 10.32 21.10
CA ASP A 306 7.32 10.60 21.91
C ASP A 306 7.15 10.58 23.45
N GLU A 307 5.94 10.35 23.97
CA GLU A 307 5.67 10.44 25.42
C GLU A 307 6.10 9.22 26.24
N PHE A 308 6.63 8.15 25.64
CA PHE A 308 7.09 6.96 26.37
C PHE A 308 8.49 6.55 25.91
N SER A 309 9.48 7.01 26.67
CA SER A 309 10.91 6.72 26.51
C SER A 309 11.21 5.21 26.59
N ASP A 310 11.36 4.58 25.43
CA ASP A 310 12.48 3.65 25.21
C ASP A 310 13.54 4.48 24.49
N SER A 311 14.67 4.75 25.15
CA SER A 311 15.82 5.47 24.60
C SER A 311 16.05 5.16 23.12
N LYS A 312 15.88 6.18 22.25
CA LYS A 312 16.09 6.23 20.80
C LYS A 312 16.62 4.91 20.21
N MET A 313 15.73 3.93 20.03
CA MET A 313 16.07 2.70 19.32
C MET A 313 15.75 2.93 17.85
N GLU A 314 16.79 2.96 17.01
CA GLU A 314 16.61 3.00 15.56
C GLU A 314 15.88 1.73 15.11
N ASP A 315 14.75 1.91 14.42
CA ASP A 315 14.00 0.80 13.84
C ASP A 315 14.79 0.20 12.67
N ALA A 316 15.56 -0.85 12.94
CA ALA A 316 16.43 -1.53 11.98
C ALA A 316 15.68 -2.30 10.87
N ARG A 317 14.35 -2.19 10.78
CA ARG A 317 13.56 -2.85 9.73
C ARG A 317 13.62 -2.06 8.43
N ASN A 318 13.95 -2.76 7.34
CA ASN A 318 13.88 -2.20 5.98
C ASN A 318 12.48 -1.69 5.60
N TYR A 319 11.42 -2.25 6.20
CA TYR A 319 10.04 -1.83 6.00
C TYR A 319 9.38 -1.49 7.33
N LYS A 320 9.20 -0.19 7.58
CA LYS A 320 8.55 0.31 8.79
C LYS A 320 7.05 0.00 8.76
N PRO A 321 6.49 -0.65 9.79
CA PRO A 321 5.05 -0.90 9.88
C PRO A 321 4.27 0.40 10.12
N GLN A 322 3.10 0.52 9.49
CA GLN A 322 2.24 1.71 9.59
C GLN A 322 0.87 1.34 10.14
N ILE A 323 0.38 2.09 11.13
CA ILE A 323 -1.01 2.02 11.57
C ILE A 323 -1.83 3.03 10.76
N LYS A 324 -2.99 2.59 10.24
CA LYS A 324 -3.88 3.45 9.44
C LYS A 324 -4.66 4.50 10.26
N THR A 325 -4.61 4.40 11.59
CA THR A 325 -5.41 5.18 12.55
C THR A 325 -4.53 5.57 13.73
N LEU A 326 -4.67 6.79 14.23
CA LEU A 326 -3.81 7.38 15.27
C LEU A 326 -3.66 6.52 16.54
N LYS A 327 -4.71 5.83 17.01
CA LYS A 327 -4.67 4.93 18.19
C LYS A 327 -5.66 3.76 18.04
N SER A 328 -5.29 2.55 18.48
CA SER A 328 -6.21 1.41 18.60
C SER A 328 -6.12 0.76 19.99
N TYR A 329 -7.29 0.50 20.60
CA TYR A 329 -7.41 -0.09 21.94
C TYR A 329 -8.11 -1.45 21.87
N SER A 330 -7.58 -2.46 22.57
CA SER A 330 -8.22 -3.77 22.69
C SER A 330 -8.11 -4.32 24.11
N PRO A 331 -9.23 -4.62 24.80
CA PRO A 331 -9.19 -5.24 26.12
C PRO A 331 -8.78 -6.72 26.00
N LEU A 332 -7.81 -7.17 26.81
CA LEU A 332 -7.50 -8.60 26.95
C LEU A 332 -8.24 -9.12 28.19
N ALA A 333 -9.11 -10.13 28.03
CA ALA A 333 -9.65 -10.89 29.16
C ALA A 333 -8.76 -12.11 29.40
N SER A 334 -8.10 -12.17 30.55
CA SER A 334 -7.31 -13.29 31.03
C SER A 334 -8.22 -14.37 31.63
N SER A 335 -9.01 -15.05 30.81
CA SER A 335 -9.62 -16.33 31.20
C SER A 335 -8.84 -17.49 30.56
N HIS A 336 -8.00 -18.13 31.38
CA HIS A 336 -7.44 -19.47 31.19
C HIS A 336 -6.60 -19.69 29.90
N MET A 337 -5.30 -19.34 29.96
CA MET A 337 -4.14 -20.16 29.53
C MET A 337 -2.93 -19.30 29.13
N GLY A 338 -1.75 -19.68 29.62
CA GLY A 338 -0.48 -19.51 28.89
C GLY A 338 0.51 -18.43 29.33
N LEU A 339 0.14 -17.44 30.14
CA LEU A 339 1.06 -16.34 30.54
C LEU A 339 1.88 -16.61 31.81
N ARG A 340 1.79 -17.81 32.42
CA ARG A 340 2.50 -18.12 33.68
C ARG A 340 4.03 -18.20 33.58
N ASN A 341 4.62 -18.08 32.39
CA ASN A 341 6.07 -18.14 32.21
C ASN A 341 6.75 -16.77 31.95
N ILE A 342 6.04 -15.64 32.10
CA ILE A 342 6.63 -14.31 31.82
C ILE A 342 6.82 -13.46 33.09
N SER A 343 6.35 -13.89 34.26
CA SER A 343 6.67 -13.24 35.53
C SER A 343 7.85 -13.93 36.20
N GLY A 344 9.06 -13.64 35.72
CA GLY A 344 10.24 -13.68 36.57
C GLY A 344 10.15 -12.50 37.53
N HIS A 345 9.68 -12.75 38.74
CA HIS A 345 9.95 -11.88 39.88
C HIS A 345 11.12 -12.49 40.68
N PRO A 346 11.96 -11.64 41.28
CA PRO A 346 13.31 -11.96 41.76
C PRO A 346 13.39 -13.13 42.73
#